data_AF-A0AA38YY80-F1
#
_entry.id   AF-A0AA38YY80-F1
#
_cell.length_a   1.000
_cell.length_b   1.000
_cell.length_c   1.000
_cell.angle_alpha   90.00
_cell.angle_beta   90.00
_cell.angle_gamma   90.00
#
_symmetry.space_group_name_H-M   'P 1'
#
loop_
_entity.id
_entity.type
_entity.pdbx_description
1 polymer ?
#
loop_
_entity_poly.entity_id
_entity_poly.type
_entity_poly.pdbx_seq_one_letter_code
_entity_poly.pdbx_strand_id
1 'polypeptide(L)'
;MRDPEETISWDDTNDMPVVTLPVDFRMPEIKRYTGVGCPRIHLRLYNTVMRALGLDEAQLLTLFPLSLSGTTQRWYASLESSRRRTWEDLAQEFLRQYSLGSDTSVTRRELDFLRQRSDEHVSSFISR
;
A
#
# COMPACT_ATOMS: atom_id res chain seq x y z
N MET A 1 -34.05 27.61 -10.57
CA MET A 1 -33.07 27.06 -11.52
C MET A 1 -31.75 27.04 -10.75
N ARG A 2 -31.17 25.86 -10.54
CA ARG A 2 -30.12 25.59 -9.56
C ARG A 2 -28.83 25.31 -10.32
N ASP A 3 -27.81 26.15 -10.17
CA ASP A 3 -26.45 25.85 -10.61
C ASP A 3 -25.88 24.65 -9.86
N PRO A 4 -25.08 23.81 -10.53
CA PRO A 4 -24.00 23.15 -9.85
C PRO A 4 -22.72 23.23 -10.70
N GLU A 5 -22.03 24.36 -10.64
CA GLU A 5 -20.57 24.33 -10.77
C GLU A 5 -20.04 23.99 -9.38
N GLU A 6 -20.11 22.70 -9.03
CA GLU A 6 -19.44 22.15 -7.87
C GLU A 6 -17.94 22.13 -8.20
N THR A 7 -17.32 23.29 -8.07
CA THR A 7 -15.87 23.45 -8.08
C THR A 7 -15.33 22.58 -6.95
N ILE A 8 -14.75 21.44 -7.32
CA ILE A 8 -13.95 20.60 -6.44
C ILE A 8 -12.85 21.51 -5.89
N SER A 9 -13.04 21.96 -4.65
CA SER A 9 -12.05 22.73 -3.91
C SER A 9 -10.90 21.79 -3.61
N TRP A 10 -9.77 22.02 -4.26
CA TRP A 10 -8.52 21.29 -3.99
C TRP A 10 -7.86 21.77 -2.69
N ASP A 11 -8.52 22.61 -1.87
CA ASP A 11 -7.97 23.17 -0.62
C ASP A 11 -7.80 22.15 0.52
N ASP A 12 -8.26 20.91 0.38
CA ASP A 12 -7.98 19.82 1.34
C ASP A 12 -6.56 19.24 1.21
N THR A 13 -5.73 19.77 0.31
CA THR A 13 -4.32 19.35 0.17
C THR A 13 -3.41 19.87 1.29
N ASN A 14 -3.90 20.77 2.15
CA ASN A 14 -3.10 21.39 3.21
C ASN A 14 -2.80 20.46 4.40
N ASP A 15 -3.42 19.27 4.46
CA ASP A 15 -3.19 18.26 5.51
C ASP A 15 -2.33 17.08 5.06
N MET A 16 -1.83 17.09 3.82
CA MET A 16 -0.90 16.06 3.38
C MET A 16 0.50 16.38 3.93
N PRO A 17 1.08 15.55 4.81
CA PRO A 17 2.44 15.77 5.28
C PRO A 17 3.35 15.82 4.05
N VAL A 18 4.16 16.88 3.95
CA VAL A 18 5.21 16.96 2.92
C VAL A 18 6.21 15.86 3.24
N VAL A 19 6.02 14.71 2.58
CA VAL A 19 6.89 13.56 2.73
C VAL A 19 8.14 13.80 1.90
N THR A 20 9.27 13.99 2.57
CA THR A 20 10.58 14.01 1.93
C THR A 20 11.03 12.57 1.70
N LEU A 21 11.30 12.20 0.46
CA LEU A 21 11.93 10.93 0.13
C LEU A 21 13.44 11.13 0.00
N PRO A 22 14.25 10.08 0.25
CA PRO A 22 15.66 10.11 -0.10
C PRO A 22 15.86 10.51 -1.57
N VAL A 23 16.90 11.29 -1.86
CA VAL A 23 17.16 11.89 -3.19
C VAL A 23 17.23 10.83 -4.30
N ASP A 24 17.72 9.63 -3.97
CA ASP A 24 17.85 8.51 -4.91
C ASP A 24 16.76 7.44 -4.73
N PHE A 25 15.67 7.74 -4.01
CA PHE A 25 14.61 6.78 -3.78
C PHE A 25 13.95 6.38 -5.10
N ARG A 26 13.90 5.07 -5.35
CA ARG A 26 13.10 4.48 -6.41
C ARG A 26 12.08 3.54 -5.80
N MET A 27 10.85 3.66 -6.28
CA MET A 27 9.80 2.74 -5.89
C MET A 27 10.22 1.32 -6.29
N PRO A 28 10.25 0.36 -5.35
CA PRO A 28 10.55 -1.03 -5.65
C PRO A 28 9.47 -1.63 -6.54
N GLU A 29 9.82 -2.65 -7.31
CA GLU A 29 8.87 -3.40 -8.13
C GLU A 29 8.00 -4.31 -7.27
N ILE A 30 7.11 -3.71 -6.46
CA ILE A 30 6.07 -4.45 -5.77
C ILE A 30 4.92 -4.62 -6.77
N LYS A 31 4.56 -5.88 -7.05
CA LYS A 31 3.40 -6.18 -7.89
C LYS A 31 2.16 -5.48 -7.32
N ARG A 32 1.50 -4.68 -8.16
CA ARG A 32 0.32 -3.93 -7.74
C ARG A 32 -0.83 -4.87 -7.37
N TYR A 33 -1.45 -4.62 -6.22
CA TYR A 33 -2.66 -5.34 -5.83
C TYR A 33 -3.84 -4.88 -6.70
N THR A 34 -4.51 -5.82 -7.35
CA THR A 34 -5.65 -5.55 -8.24
C THR A 34 -7.00 -5.86 -7.59
N GLY A 35 -7.00 -6.32 -6.34
CA GLY A 35 -8.17 -6.87 -5.66
C GLY A 35 -8.24 -8.39 -5.71
N VAL A 36 -7.28 -9.04 -6.38
CA VAL A 36 -7.17 -10.50 -6.51
C VAL A 36 -5.92 -10.98 -5.75
N GLY A 37 -6.07 -12.08 -5.00
CA GLY A 37 -5.01 -12.69 -4.19
C GLY A 37 -5.17 -12.41 -2.69
N CYS A 38 -4.13 -12.69 -1.91
CA CYS A 38 -4.19 -12.52 -0.45
C CYS A 38 -3.79 -11.09 -0.02
N PRO A 39 -4.70 -10.29 0.54
CA PRO A 39 -4.39 -8.92 0.96
C PRO A 39 -3.38 -8.85 2.12
N ARG A 40 -3.35 -9.88 2.99
CA ARG A 40 -2.35 -9.99 4.08
C ARG A 40 -0.93 -10.11 3.55
N ILE A 41 -0.76 -10.87 2.46
CA ILE A 41 0.55 -11.04 1.80
C ILE A 41 1.01 -9.71 1.21
N HIS A 42 0.12 -9.01 0.49
CA HIS A 42 0.42 -7.71 -0.10
C HIS A 42 0.89 -6.69 0.95
N LEU A 43 0.12 -6.54 2.04
CA LEU A 43 0.47 -5.63 3.14
C LEU A 43 1.82 -5.98 3.77
N ARG A 44 2.08 -7.26 4.01
CA ARG A 44 3.35 -7.71 4.60
C ARG A 44 4.53 -7.42 3.69
N LEU A 45 4.42 -7.78 2.41
CA LEU A 45 5.47 -7.53 1.42
C LEU A 45 5.78 -6.04 1.31
N TYR A 46 4.75 -5.22 1.16
CA TYR A 46 4.90 -3.77 1.09
C TYR A 46 5.60 -3.20 2.33
N ASN A 47 5.10 -3.53 3.53
CA ASN A 47 5.68 -3.03 4.78
C ASN A 47 7.15 -3.46 4.92
N THR A 48 7.46 -4.74 4.68
CA THR A 48 8.83 -5.25 4.78
C THR A 48 9.79 -4.56 3.81
N VAL A 49 9.40 -4.43 2.54
CA VAL A 49 10.26 -3.81 1.52
C VAL A 49 10.51 -2.34 1.83
N MET A 50 9.46 -1.58 2.14
CA MET A 50 9.56 -0.14 2.38
C MET A 50 10.34 0.16 3.67
N ARG A 51 10.15 -0.62 4.74
CA ARG A 51 10.94 -0.51 5.98
C ARG A 51 12.41 -0.85 5.75
N ALA A 52 12.73 -1.83 4.90
CA ALA A 52 14.11 -2.16 4.55
C ALA A 52 14.82 -1.02 3.81
N LEU A 53 14.07 -0.15 3.14
CA LEU A 53 14.58 1.06 2.50
C LEU A 53 14.66 2.26 3.45
N GLY A 54 14.40 2.05 4.74
CA GLY A 54 14.49 3.09 5.76
C GLY A 54 13.29 4.03 5.79
N LEU A 55 12.16 3.66 5.17
CA LEU A 55 10.97 4.50 5.17
C LEU A 55 10.22 4.44 6.50
N ASP A 56 9.79 5.60 6.96
CA ASP A 56 8.96 5.78 8.14
C ASP A 56 7.47 5.53 7.85
N GLU A 57 6.65 5.64 8.90
CA GLU A 57 5.21 5.41 8.80
C GLU A 57 4.49 6.41 7.88
N ALA A 58 4.86 7.69 7.90
CA ALA A 58 4.26 8.70 7.04
C ALA A 58 4.56 8.41 5.57
N GLN A 59 5.80 8.00 5.27
CA GLN A 59 6.22 7.56 3.95
C GLN A 59 5.50 6.29 3.49
N LEU A 60 5.32 5.30 4.38
CA LEU A 60 4.55 4.09 4.12
C LEU A 60 3.10 4.42 3.72
N LEU A 61 2.44 5.31 4.46
CA LEU A 61 1.07 5.73 4.19
C LEU A 61 0.95 6.44 2.84
N THR A 62 1.83 7.40 2.57
CA THR A 62 1.83 8.20 1.35
C THR A 62 2.11 7.38 0.10
N LEU A 63 2.99 6.39 0.18
CA LEU A 63 3.39 5.58 -0.98
C LEU A 63 2.52 4.35 -1.20
N PHE A 64 1.68 3.96 -0.24
CA PHE A 64 0.85 2.76 -0.35
C PHE A 64 -0.03 2.72 -1.61
N PRO A 65 -0.65 3.84 -2.07
CA PRO A 65 -1.48 3.86 -3.27
C PRO A 65 -0.74 3.45 -4.54
N LEU A 66 0.58 3.66 -4.59
CA LEU A 66 1.40 3.29 -5.73
C LEU A 66 1.53 1.76 -5.87
N SER A 67 1.31 1.03 -4.77
CA SER A 67 1.25 -0.44 -4.72
C SER A 67 -0.12 -1.02 -5.09
N LEU A 68 -1.11 -0.18 -5.43
CA LEU A 68 -2.47 -0.57 -5.78
C LEU A 68 -2.74 -0.31 -7.26
N SER A 69 -3.78 -0.92 -7.81
CA SER A 69 -4.24 -0.70 -9.18
C SER A 69 -5.76 -0.81 -9.32
N GLY A 70 -6.31 -0.10 -10.30
CA GLY A 70 -7.71 -0.18 -10.68
C GLY A 70 -8.66 0.17 -9.53
N THR A 71 -9.54 -0.77 -9.18
CA THR A 71 -10.57 -0.58 -8.15
C THR A 71 -9.99 -0.40 -6.75
N THR A 72 -8.83 -1.01 -6.45
CA THR A 72 -8.19 -0.89 -5.14
C THR A 72 -7.57 0.48 -4.91
N GLN A 73 -6.98 1.06 -5.97
CA GLN A 73 -6.46 2.42 -5.91
C GLN A 73 -7.60 3.44 -5.75
N ARG A 74 -8.74 3.24 -6.43
CA ARG A 74 -9.92 4.08 -6.27
C ARG A 74 -10.52 3.99 -4.86
N TRP A 75 -10.56 2.78 -4.29
CA TRP A 75 -10.97 2.60 -2.89
C TRP A 75 -10.09 3.40 -1.94
N TYR A 76 -8.76 3.36 -2.09
CA TYR A 76 -7.87 4.14 -1.25
C TYR A 76 -8.13 5.65 -1.38
N ALA A 77 -8.37 6.14 -2.59
CA ALA A 77 -8.70 7.54 -2.83
C ALA A 77 -10.05 7.96 -2.21
N SER A 78 -10.96 7.01 -1.98
CA SER A 78 -12.24 7.24 -1.30
C SER A 78 -12.18 7.13 0.22
N LEU A 79 -11.04 6.71 0.80
CA LEU A 79 -10.89 6.64 2.25
C LEU A 79 -10.78 8.04 2.85
N GLU A 80 -11.57 8.28 3.89
CA GLU A 80 -11.42 9.46 4.75
C GLU A 80 -10.02 9.47 5.39
N SER A 81 -9.38 10.64 5.45
CA SER A 81 -8.05 10.81 6.06
C SER A 81 -8.00 10.32 7.52
N SER A 82 -9.12 10.43 8.24
CA SER A 82 -9.28 9.93 9.61
C SER A 82 -9.11 8.41 9.76
N ARG A 83 -9.35 7.64 8.69
CA ARG A 83 -9.28 6.17 8.67
C ARG A 83 -7.92 5.62 8.29
N ARG A 84 -6.95 6.48 8.03
CA ARG A 84 -5.59 6.13 7.57
C ARG A 84 -4.52 6.99 8.24
N ARG A 85 -4.74 7.32 9.52
CA ARG A 85 -3.81 8.15 10.32
C ARG A 85 -2.52 7.41 10.64
N THR A 86 -2.62 6.11 10.89
CA THR A 86 -1.48 5.22 11.13
C THR A 86 -1.45 4.09 10.11
N TRP A 87 -0.30 3.45 9.98
CA TRP A 87 -0.16 2.25 9.16
C TRP A 87 -1.11 1.14 9.62
N GLU A 88 -1.34 1.03 10.93
CA GLU A 88 -2.27 0.07 11.52
C GLU A 88 -3.72 0.33 11.09
N ASP A 89 -4.18 1.59 11.16
CA ASP A 89 -5.54 1.96 10.73
C ASP A 89 -5.76 1.61 9.26
N LEU A 90 -4.80 2.00 8.40
CA LEU A 90 -4.86 1.71 6.96
C LEU A 90 -4.86 0.20 6.70
N ALA A 91 -3.98 -0.55 7.36
CA ALA A 91 -3.90 -1.99 7.21
C ALA A 91 -5.21 -2.67 7.63
N GLN A 92 -5.83 -2.22 8.71
CA GLN A 92 -7.10 -2.73 9.19
C GLN A 92 -8.23 -2.46 8.19
N GLU A 93 -8.35 -1.24 7.67
CA GLU A 93 -9.38 -0.91 6.66
C GLU A 93 -9.14 -1.67 5.35
N PHE A 94 -7.89 -1.83 4.93
CA PHE A 94 -7.54 -2.62 3.74
C PHE A 94 -7.95 -4.09 3.91
N LEU A 95 -7.64 -4.69 5.05
CA LEU A 95 -8.03 -6.06 5.35
C LEU A 95 -9.55 -6.18 5.47
N ARG A 96 -10.23 -5.22 6.10
CA ARG A 96 -11.69 -5.21 6.19
C ARG A 96 -12.35 -5.18 4.81
N GLN A 97 -11.83 -4.38 3.89
CA GLN A 97 -12.36 -4.25 2.54
C GLN A 97 -12.09 -5.49 1.67
N TYR A 98 -10.89 -6.06 1.74
CA TYR A 98 -10.43 -7.06 0.77
C TYR A 98 -10.28 -8.49 1.31
N SER A 99 -10.38 -8.70 2.63
CA SER A 99 -10.27 -10.05 3.21
C SER A 99 -11.56 -10.87 3.09
N LEU A 100 -12.73 -10.23 2.90
CA LEU A 100 -14.02 -10.91 2.84
C LEU A 100 -14.16 -11.86 1.63
N GLY A 101 -13.34 -11.67 0.58
CA GLY A 101 -13.34 -12.52 -0.62
C GLY A 101 -12.09 -13.39 -0.79
N SER A 102 -11.13 -13.35 0.15
CA SER A 102 -9.79 -13.95 -0.03
C SER A 102 -9.54 -15.22 0.81
N ASP A 103 -10.59 -15.83 1.37
CA ASP A 103 -10.43 -16.85 2.42
C ASP A 103 -9.99 -18.25 1.92
N THR A 104 -9.53 -18.40 0.68
CA THR A 104 -9.02 -19.71 0.21
C THR A 104 -7.78 -19.59 -0.67
N SER A 105 -6.71 -20.25 -0.20
CA SER A 105 -5.47 -20.61 -0.90
C SER A 105 -4.31 -19.60 -0.92
N VAL A 106 -3.82 -19.20 0.26
CA VAL A 106 -2.36 -18.99 0.37
C VAL A 106 -1.70 -20.36 0.22
N THR A 107 -1.03 -20.60 -0.91
CA THR A 107 -0.29 -21.87 -1.09
C THR A 107 1.09 -21.77 -0.47
N ARG A 108 1.62 -22.89 0.02
CA ARG A 108 2.98 -22.99 0.56
C ARG A 108 4.04 -22.43 -0.40
N ARG A 109 3.80 -22.52 -1.71
CA ARG A 109 4.66 -21.94 -2.75
C ARG A 109 4.74 -20.41 -2.67
N GLU A 110 3.63 -19.70 -2.46
CA GLU A 110 3.63 -18.24 -2.32
C GLU A 110 4.33 -17.78 -1.04
N LEU A 111 4.19 -18.55 0.04
CA LEU A 111 4.95 -18.30 1.27
C LEU A 111 6.45 -18.55 1.08
N ASP A 112 6.84 -19.54 0.28
CA ASP A 112 8.23 -19.81 -0.06
C ASP A 112 8.82 -18.71 -0.97
N PHE A 113 8.03 -18.06 -1.83
CA PHE A 113 8.46 -16.88 -2.59
C PHE A 113 8.74 -15.66 -1.71
N LEU A 114 7.98 -15.50 -0.62
CA LEU A 114 8.07 -14.36 0.31
C LEU A 114 9.05 -14.61 1.47
N ARG A 115 9.65 -15.78 1.54
CA ARG A 115 10.67 -16.07 2.53
C ARG A 115 12.03 -15.76 1.94
N GLN A 116 12.70 -14.75 2.48
CA GLN A 116 14.12 -14.56 2.22
C GLN A 116 14.83 -15.87 2.58
N ARG A 117 15.49 -16.48 1.59
CA ARG A 117 16.23 -17.72 1.82
C ARG A 117 17.46 -17.41 2.65
N SER A 118 17.91 -18.36 3.47
CA SER A 118 19.08 -18.17 4.34
C SER A 118 20.39 -17.89 3.59
N ASP A 119 20.43 -18.23 2.30
CA ASP A 119 21.51 -18.00 1.34
C ASP A 119 21.27 -16.79 0.42
N GLU A 120 20.18 -16.05 0.61
CA GLU A 120 19.77 -14.95 -0.26
C GLU A 120 20.05 -13.58 0.38
N HIS A 121 20.66 -12.69 -0.39
CA HIS A 121 20.81 -11.29 -0.01
C HIS A 121 19.46 -10.57 -0.01
N VAL A 122 19.27 -9.66 0.94
CA VAL A 122 18.03 -8.86 1.08
C VAL A 122 17.68 -8.14 -0.23
N SER A 123 18.68 -7.63 -0.95
CA SER A 123 18.48 -6.99 -2.26
C SER A 123 17.89 -7.95 -3.29
N SER A 124 18.41 -9.18 -3.38
CA SER A 124 17.88 -10.22 -4.27
C SER A 124 16.46 -10.62 -3.90
N PHE A 125 16.15 -10.67 -2.60
CA PHE A 125 14.79 -10.95 -2.13
C PHE A 125 13.81 -9.84 -2.50
N ILE A 126 14.22 -8.57 -2.37
CA ILE A 126 13.41 -7.40 -2.75
C ILE A 126 13.22 -7.31 -4.28
N SER A 127 14.13 -7.89 -5.08
CA SER A 127 14.09 -7.87 -6.55
C SER A 127 13.49 -9.12 -7.20
N ARG A 128 12.82 -10.00 -6.43
CA ARG A 128 12.17 -11.23 -6.94
C ARG A 128 10.77 -11.01 -7.49
#